data_AF-A0A3M6TEJ9-F1
#
_entry.id   AF-A0A3M6TEJ9-F1
#
_cell.length_a   1.000
_cell.length_b   1.000
_cell.length_c   1.000
_cell.angle_alpha   90.00
_cell.angle_beta   90.00
_cell.angle_gamma   90.00
#
_symmetry.space_group_name_H-M   'P 1'
#
loop_
_entity.id
_entity.type
_entity.pdbx_description
1 polymer ?
#
loop_
_entity_poly.entity_id
_entity_poly.type
_entity_poly.pdbx_seq_one_letter_code
_entity_poly.pdbx_strand_id
1 'polypeptide(L)'
;MADGTATEVAPQEQVPLVLPEENNHGQPEVPQETSPHAEIGLTENVQKMVEKEKEAAEKPTKPKVELQSLPTRAYLDQTVVPILLQGLSTLSKERPPNPIEYLATYLLKNKDQLITFDACNTLFHVRGSPGELYSNVASRFGVEINPKPLNDSFKYFFREFYKTLPNFGANENKTAEKWWYGVVTQTFRSAGYHDEANLARISSVLYREFSTSKYWQVYAETHSVLEHLKNQNYHLAVVSNFDERLGEILERLSLNDYFDFIACSFSAGVYKPSPKIFELALNHFGVKAEEALHVGDNVDLDYKPAMQLGMKSFIVDRFCMDFSEKIVSPEHIIRDLTPLLKL
;
A
#
# COMPACT_ATOMS: atom_id res chain seq x y z
N MET A 1 4.00 47.47 -25.10
CA MET A 1 2.78 47.95 -24.42
C MET A 1 1.62 47.13 -24.99
N ALA A 2 1.08 46.07 -24.41
CA ALA A 2 1.25 45.32 -23.16
C ALA A 2 0.94 43.85 -23.54
N ASP A 3 1.82 42.89 -23.30
CA ASP A 3 1.88 42.01 -22.13
C ASP A 3 0.52 41.51 -21.60
N GLY A 4 0.22 40.25 -21.91
CA GLY A 4 -0.95 39.50 -21.45
C GLY A 4 -0.50 38.39 -20.52
N THR A 5 -0.73 38.60 -19.24
CA THR A 5 -0.34 37.76 -18.11
C THR A 5 -1.03 36.39 -18.15
N ALA A 6 -0.22 35.34 -18.25
CA ALA A 6 -0.64 33.97 -17.96
C ALA A 6 -0.99 33.86 -16.47
N THR A 7 -2.18 33.37 -16.18
CA THR A 7 -2.66 33.12 -14.82
C THR A 7 -1.99 31.84 -14.33
N GLU A 8 -0.97 32.00 -13.50
CA GLU A 8 -0.24 30.92 -12.84
C GLU A 8 -1.17 30.32 -11.77
N VAL A 9 -1.65 29.10 -12.00
CA VAL A 9 -2.44 28.34 -11.03
C VAL A 9 -1.50 27.88 -9.93
N ALA A 10 -1.68 28.40 -8.72
CA ALA A 10 -0.89 28.02 -7.56
C ALA A 10 -0.96 26.49 -7.32
N PRO A 11 0.15 25.83 -6.93
CA PRO A 11 0.14 24.41 -6.62
C PRO A 11 -0.82 24.14 -5.46
N GLN A 12 -1.74 23.18 -5.63
CA GLN A 12 -2.57 22.71 -4.54
C GLN A 12 -1.68 22.09 -3.45
N GLU A 13 -1.77 22.60 -2.21
CA GLU A 13 -1.09 22.03 -1.04
C GLU A 13 -1.63 20.63 -0.73
N GLN A 14 -1.11 19.60 -1.41
CA GLN A 14 -1.26 18.21 -0.97
C GLN A 14 -0.30 17.99 0.20
N VAL A 15 -0.84 18.12 1.42
CA VAL A 15 -0.09 17.77 2.63
C VAL A 15 -0.08 16.24 2.76
N PRO A 16 1.08 15.58 2.85
CA PRO A 16 1.15 14.14 2.95
C PRO A 16 0.36 13.61 4.14
N LEU A 17 -0.36 12.50 3.93
CA LEU A 17 -0.88 11.66 5.01
C LEU A 17 0.31 10.93 5.67
N VAL A 18 1.17 11.67 6.37
CA VAL A 18 2.29 11.08 7.09
C VAL A 18 1.74 10.39 8.34
N LEU A 19 1.86 9.07 8.40
CA LEU A 19 1.61 8.29 9.61
C LEU A 19 2.60 8.71 10.71
N PRO A 20 2.17 8.80 11.98
CA PRO A 20 3.02 9.32 13.06
C PRO A 20 4.27 8.47 13.31
N GLU A 21 5.39 9.14 13.58
CA GLU A 21 6.58 8.55 14.21
C GLU A 21 6.28 8.17 15.68
N GLU A 22 6.71 6.99 16.13
CA GLU A 22 6.69 6.62 17.54
C GLU A 22 7.99 7.06 18.23
N ASN A 23 7.89 8.06 19.12
CA ASN A 23 8.93 8.32 20.12
C ASN A 23 8.75 7.35 21.29
N ASN A 24 9.75 6.49 21.46
CA ASN A 24 9.80 5.44 22.48
C ASN A 24 10.00 6.03 23.89
N HIS A 25 8.94 6.14 24.70
CA HIS A 25 9.03 6.40 26.15
C HIS A 25 8.07 5.49 26.93
N GLY A 26 8.57 4.99 28.07
CA GLY A 26 8.10 3.79 28.75
C GLY A 26 6.70 3.85 29.35
N GLN A 27 6.09 2.67 29.42
CA GLN A 27 4.79 2.41 30.05
C GLN A 27 4.82 2.66 31.56
N PRO A 28 3.69 3.10 32.12
CA PRO A 28 3.23 2.64 33.41
C PRO A 28 1.93 1.82 33.30
N GLU A 29 1.86 0.72 34.04
CA GLU A 29 0.71 -0.17 34.22
C GLU A 29 -0.46 0.52 34.95
N VAL A 30 -1.71 0.24 34.54
CA VAL A 30 -2.94 0.51 35.32
C VAL A 30 -3.96 -0.63 35.06
N PRO A 31 -4.78 -1.04 36.06
CA PRO A 31 -5.31 -2.40 36.20
C PRO A 31 -6.67 -2.68 35.51
N GLN A 32 -6.96 -3.98 35.43
CA GLN A 32 -8.19 -4.61 34.95
C GLN A 32 -9.43 -4.27 35.80
N GLU A 33 -10.54 -3.92 35.16
CA GLU A 33 -11.89 -4.09 35.70
C GLU A 33 -12.81 -4.74 34.65
N THR A 34 -13.58 -5.72 35.12
CA THR A 34 -14.51 -6.58 34.37
C THR A 34 -15.87 -5.92 34.19
N SER A 35 -16.57 -6.17 33.08
CA SER A 35 -18.02 -5.92 32.97
C SER A 35 -18.74 -7.04 32.19
N PRO A 36 -19.99 -7.42 32.55
CA PRO A 36 -20.61 -8.69 32.19
C PRO A 36 -21.48 -8.65 30.93
N HIS A 37 -21.74 -9.87 30.43
CA HIS A 37 -22.56 -10.25 29.27
C HIS A 37 -23.96 -9.63 29.19
N ALA A 38 -24.44 -9.43 27.95
CA ALA A 38 -25.80 -9.80 27.55
C ALA A 38 -25.87 -10.09 26.03
N GLU A 39 -26.27 -11.32 25.72
CA GLU A 39 -26.58 -11.85 24.38
C GLU A 39 -27.88 -11.26 23.83
N ILE A 40 -27.93 -10.98 22.52
CA ILE A 40 -29.19 -10.88 21.77
C ILE A 40 -29.03 -11.68 20.47
N GLY A 41 -29.94 -12.63 20.29
CA GLY A 41 -29.90 -13.69 19.29
C GLY A 41 -30.06 -13.25 17.83
N LEU A 42 -29.37 -14.01 16.96
CA LEU A 42 -29.43 -13.94 15.50
C LEU A 42 -30.68 -14.68 15.00
N THR A 43 -31.41 -14.07 14.07
CA THR A 43 -32.59 -14.69 13.43
C THR A 43 -32.20 -15.49 12.17
N GLU A 44 -32.97 -16.55 11.89
CA GLU A 44 -32.77 -17.57 10.82
C GLU A 44 -32.55 -17.02 9.40
N ASN A 45 -32.84 -15.74 9.15
CA ASN A 45 -32.59 -15.09 7.86
C ASN A 45 -31.12 -14.73 7.63
N VAL A 46 -30.33 -14.55 8.71
CA VAL A 46 -28.88 -14.33 8.62
C VAL A 46 -28.16 -15.64 8.25
N GLN A 47 -28.65 -16.78 8.72
CA GLN A 47 -28.07 -18.10 8.43
C GLN A 47 -28.18 -18.47 6.95
N LYS A 48 -29.31 -18.14 6.31
CA LYS A 48 -29.51 -18.34 4.86
C LYS A 48 -28.67 -17.39 3.99
N MET A 49 -28.29 -16.21 4.51
CA MET A 49 -27.35 -15.32 3.82
C MET A 49 -25.90 -15.81 3.94
N VAL A 50 -25.52 -16.35 5.11
CA VAL A 50 -24.18 -16.95 5.34
C VAL A 50 -23.96 -18.21 4.50
N GLU A 51 -24.99 -19.01 4.26
CA GLU A 51 -24.92 -20.18 3.37
C GLU A 51 -24.77 -19.79 1.90
N LYS A 52 -25.44 -18.70 1.46
CA LYS A 52 -25.31 -18.17 0.10
C LYS A 52 -23.98 -17.46 -0.17
N GLU A 53 -23.36 -16.86 0.86
CA GLU A 53 -22.01 -16.30 0.78
C GLU A 53 -20.91 -17.39 0.80
N LYS A 54 -21.16 -18.54 1.44
CA LYS A 54 -20.26 -19.69 1.38
C LYS A 54 -20.14 -20.31 -0.02
N GLU A 55 -21.21 -20.29 -0.81
CA GLU A 55 -21.19 -20.77 -2.21
C GLU A 55 -20.57 -19.75 -3.19
N ALA A 56 -20.49 -18.46 -2.82
CA ALA A 56 -19.88 -17.42 -3.65
C ALA A 56 -18.36 -17.26 -3.43
N ALA A 57 -17.82 -17.83 -2.35
CA ALA A 57 -16.39 -17.80 -2.01
C ALA A 57 -15.56 -18.90 -2.70
N GLU A 58 -16.20 -19.84 -3.40
CA GLU A 58 -15.52 -20.84 -4.25
C GLU A 58 -15.57 -20.41 -5.73
N LYS A 59 -14.95 -19.28 -6.05
CA LYS A 59 -14.49 -19.04 -7.44
C LYS A 59 -12.99 -19.35 -7.51
N PRO A 60 -12.55 -20.08 -8.55
CA PRO A 60 -11.21 -20.62 -8.58
C PRO A 60 -10.20 -19.48 -8.61
N THR A 61 -9.33 -19.45 -7.60
CA THR A 61 -7.98 -18.90 -7.78
C THR A 61 -7.43 -19.50 -9.07
N LYS A 62 -6.86 -18.67 -9.95
CA LYS A 62 -6.17 -19.16 -11.16
C LYS A 62 -5.31 -20.36 -10.74
N PRO A 63 -5.38 -21.50 -11.42
CA PRO A 63 -4.62 -22.67 -11.01
C PRO A 63 -3.17 -22.25 -10.97
N LYS A 64 -2.55 -22.36 -9.79
CA LYS A 64 -1.10 -22.29 -9.64
C LYS A 64 -0.57 -23.37 -10.57
N VAL A 65 -0.09 -22.97 -11.75
CA VAL A 65 0.47 -23.92 -12.71
C VAL A 65 1.62 -24.57 -11.97
N GLU A 66 1.48 -25.85 -11.66
CA GLU A 66 2.50 -26.60 -10.96
C GLU A 66 3.69 -26.69 -11.91
N LEU A 67 4.70 -25.85 -11.73
CA LEU A 67 5.82 -25.65 -12.67
C LEU A 67 6.47 -26.99 -13.08
N GLN A 68 6.47 -27.97 -12.19
CA GLN A 68 7.02 -29.31 -12.41
C GLN A 68 6.21 -30.17 -13.40
N SER A 69 4.95 -29.81 -13.66
CA SER A 69 4.07 -30.49 -14.61
C SER A 69 4.15 -29.91 -16.04
N LEU A 70 4.84 -28.78 -16.22
CA LEU A 70 4.94 -28.11 -17.51
C LEU A 70 5.80 -28.91 -18.51
N PRO A 71 5.44 -28.89 -19.81
CA PRO A 71 6.34 -29.36 -20.86
C PRO A 71 7.69 -28.63 -20.78
N THR A 72 8.80 -29.33 -21.05
CA THR A 72 10.17 -28.81 -20.88
C THR A 72 10.37 -27.42 -21.46
N ARG A 73 9.87 -27.17 -22.68
CA ARG A 73 9.99 -25.85 -23.32
C ARG A 73 9.23 -24.77 -22.55
N ALA A 74 7.99 -25.03 -22.16
CA ALA A 74 7.19 -24.07 -21.39
C ALA A 74 7.80 -23.83 -19.99
N TYR A 75 8.34 -24.87 -19.35
CA TYR A 75 9.07 -24.75 -18.11
C TYR A 75 10.28 -23.82 -18.26
N LEU A 76 11.13 -24.06 -19.26
CA LEU A 76 12.33 -23.25 -19.50
C LEU A 76 11.97 -21.81 -19.90
N ASP A 77 10.98 -21.64 -20.78
CA ASP A 77 10.50 -20.33 -21.24
C ASP A 77 9.96 -19.48 -20.07
N GLN A 78 9.36 -20.10 -19.05
CA GLN A 78 8.83 -19.41 -17.87
C GLN A 78 9.82 -19.26 -16.71
N THR A 79 10.93 -20.00 -16.70
CA THR A 79 11.88 -20.00 -15.57
C THR A 79 13.20 -19.36 -15.95
N VAL A 80 14.05 -20.07 -16.70
CA VAL A 80 15.45 -19.70 -16.88
C VAL A 80 15.72 -18.96 -18.18
N VAL A 81 14.90 -19.12 -19.22
CA VAL A 81 15.16 -18.53 -20.55
C VAL A 81 15.24 -17.00 -20.52
N PRO A 82 14.35 -16.25 -19.83
CA PRO A 82 14.40 -14.80 -19.87
C PRO A 82 15.71 -14.22 -19.31
N ILE A 83 16.09 -14.64 -18.09
CA ILE A 83 17.35 -14.24 -17.45
C ILE A 83 18.58 -14.79 -18.19
N LEU A 84 18.48 -15.97 -18.79
CA LEU A 84 19.55 -16.56 -19.60
C LEU A 84 19.81 -15.72 -20.86
N LEU A 85 18.76 -15.28 -21.57
CA LEU A 85 18.91 -14.42 -22.75
C LEU A 85 19.50 -13.05 -22.39
N GLN A 86 19.08 -12.46 -21.27
CA GLN A 86 19.72 -11.25 -20.75
C GLN A 86 21.20 -11.49 -20.44
N GLY A 87 21.53 -12.53 -19.67
CA GLY A 87 22.91 -12.88 -19.33
C GLY A 87 23.79 -13.17 -20.55
N LEU A 88 23.26 -13.85 -21.56
CA LEU A 88 23.94 -14.09 -22.83
C LEU A 88 24.18 -12.79 -23.62
N SER A 89 23.23 -11.84 -23.58
CA SER A 89 23.39 -10.51 -24.18
C SER A 89 24.53 -9.73 -23.52
N THR A 90 24.57 -9.68 -22.18
CA THR A 90 25.63 -9.00 -21.42
C THR A 90 26.99 -9.67 -21.64
N LEU A 91 27.04 -11.00 -21.60
CA LEU A 91 28.24 -11.78 -21.87
C LEU A 91 28.80 -11.52 -23.28
N SER A 92 27.92 -11.46 -24.30
CA SER A 92 28.32 -11.15 -25.68
C SER A 92 28.87 -9.73 -25.82
N LYS A 93 28.35 -8.78 -25.04
CA LYS A 93 28.77 -7.38 -25.04
C LYS A 93 30.12 -7.19 -24.34
N GLU A 94 30.32 -7.80 -23.17
CA GLU A 94 31.51 -7.59 -22.33
C GLU A 94 32.67 -8.51 -22.68
N ARG A 95 32.39 -9.70 -23.22
CA ARG A 95 33.37 -10.72 -23.61
C ARG A 95 34.43 -10.99 -22.51
N PRO A 96 34.00 -11.36 -21.30
CA PRO A 96 34.90 -11.65 -20.19
C PRO A 96 35.80 -12.86 -20.50
N PRO A 97 37.00 -12.94 -19.90
CA PRO A 97 37.93 -14.04 -20.12
C PRO A 97 37.37 -15.41 -19.72
N ASN A 98 36.50 -15.46 -18.70
CA ASN A 98 35.81 -16.69 -18.24
C ASN A 98 34.30 -16.58 -18.50
N PRO A 99 33.81 -16.88 -19.72
CA PRO A 99 32.41 -16.66 -20.08
C PRO A 99 31.41 -17.51 -19.26
N ILE A 100 31.73 -18.78 -18.98
CA ILE A 100 30.83 -19.67 -18.21
C ILE A 100 30.68 -19.15 -16.77
N GLU A 101 31.79 -18.82 -16.12
CA GLU A 101 31.80 -18.30 -14.74
C GLU A 101 31.09 -16.96 -14.65
N TYR A 102 31.30 -16.08 -15.63
CA TYR A 102 30.56 -14.82 -15.73
C TYR A 102 29.06 -15.05 -15.88
N LEU A 103 28.63 -15.93 -16.79
CA LEU A 103 27.21 -16.22 -16.98
C LEU A 103 26.58 -16.84 -15.74
N ALA A 104 27.26 -17.80 -15.10
CA ALA A 104 26.80 -18.39 -13.85
C ALA A 104 26.67 -17.32 -12.76
N THR A 105 27.66 -16.44 -12.62
CA THR A 105 27.62 -15.32 -11.66
C THR A 105 26.49 -14.35 -11.97
N TYR A 106 26.29 -14.01 -13.25
CA TYR A 106 25.19 -13.16 -13.69
C TYR A 106 23.85 -13.79 -13.34
N LEU A 107 23.64 -15.06 -13.69
CA LEU A 107 22.41 -15.78 -13.38
C LEU A 107 22.19 -15.83 -11.87
N LEU A 108 23.21 -16.18 -11.09
CA LEU A 108 23.10 -16.25 -9.62
C LEU A 108 22.85 -14.89 -8.97
N LYS A 109 23.34 -13.80 -9.57
CA LYS A 109 23.11 -12.43 -9.08
C LYS A 109 21.72 -11.89 -9.45
N ASN A 110 21.14 -12.39 -10.53
CA ASN A 110 19.87 -11.88 -11.06
C ASN A 110 18.72 -12.91 -10.97
N LYS A 111 18.96 -14.08 -10.36
CA LYS A 111 18.06 -15.25 -10.38
C LYS A 111 16.65 -14.95 -9.87
N ASP A 112 16.53 -14.14 -8.83
CA ASP A 112 15.24 -13.84 -8.20
C ASP A 112 15.28 -12.42 -7.63
N GLN A 113 14.88 -11.42 -8.42
CA GLN A 113 14.78 -10.06 -7.92
C GLN A 113 13.32 -9.74 -7.64
N LEU A 114 12.98 -9.73 -6.35
CA LEU A 114 11.69 -9.28 -5.85
C LEU A 114 11.76 -7.78 -5.59
N ILE A 115 10.82 -7.04 -6.16
CA ILE A 115 10.57 -5.65 -5.77
C ILE A 115 9.22 -5.57 -5.09
N THR A 116 9.23 -5.13 -3.83
CA THR A 116 8.04 -4.86 -3.06
C THR A 116 7.78 -3.35 -3.01
N PHE A 117 6.52 -2.94 -3.14
CA PHE A 117 6.11 -1.53 -3.12
C PHE A 117 5.14 -1.27 -1.98
N ASP A 118 5.27 -0.13 -1.30
CA ASP A 118 4.10 0.46 -0.65
C ASP A 118 3.09 0.94 -1.72
N ALA A 119 1.85 1.16 -1.31
CA ALA A 119 0.75 1.52 -2.19
C ALA A 119 0.48 3.04 -2.20
N CYS A 120 -0.07 3.59 -1.11
CA CYS A 120 -0.43 5.01 -1.05
C CYS A 120 0.81 5.89 -0.98
N ASN A 121 0.79 7.05 -1.65
CA ASN A 121 1.91 7.99 -1.86
C ASN A 121 3.14 7.41 -2.58
N THR A 122 3.17 6.10 -2.84
CA THR A 122 4.21 5.44 -3.64
C THR A 122 3.71 5.17 -5.07
N LEU A 123 2.60 4.46 -5.23
CA LEU A 123 2.01 4.10 -6.53
C LEU A 123 0.82 5.00 -6.91
N PHE A 124 0.03 5.40 -5.94
CA PHE A 124 -1.12 6.27 -6.12
C PHE A 124 -1.36 7.12 -4.87
N HIS A 125 -2.17 8.17 -4.98
CA HIS A 125 -2.50 9.05 -3.87
C HIS A 125 -3.99 9.42 -3.88
N VAL A 126 -4.46 10.01 -2.77
CA VAL A 126 -5.83 10.54 -2.68
C VAL A 126 -5.98 11.76 -3.59
N ARG A 127 -7.10 11.87 -4.31
CA ARG A 127 -7.43 13.05 -5.12
C ARG A 127 -7.88 14.20 -4.23
N GLY A 128 -7.03 15.21 -4.08
CA GLY A 128 -7.32 16.34 -3.20
C GLY A 128 -7.19 15.97 -1.72
N SER A 129 -7.73 16.81 -0.84
CA SER A 129 -7.64 16.61 0.61
C SER A 129 -8.83 15.83 1.18
N PRO A 130 -8.65 15.03 2.25
CA PRO A 130 -9.77 14.39 2.95
C PRO A 130 -10.89 15.36 3.34
N GLY A 131 -10.55 16.58 3.77
CA GLY A 131 -11.55 17.59 4.14
C GLY A 131 -12.45 18.03 2.99
N GLU A 132 -11.91 18.23 1.78
CA GLU A 132 -12.69 18.56 0.58
C GLU A 132 -13.60 17.40 0.20
N LEU A 133 -13.08 16.17 0.24
CA LEU A 133 -13.82 14.97 -0.10
C LEU A 133 -14.96 14.69 0.89
N TYR A 134 -14.71 14.91 2.18
CA TYR A 134 -15.71 14.78 3.24
C TYR A 134 -16.81 15.83 3.09
N SER A 135 -16.44 17.09 2.88
CA SER A 135 -17.38 18.20 2.64
C SER A 135 -18.26 17.93 1.40
N ASN A 136 -17.66 17.48 0.30
CA ASN A 136 -18.38 17.13 -0.94
C ASN A 136 -19.38 15.98 -0.76
N VAL A 137 -19.08 14.99 0.08
CA VAL A 137 -20.03 13.93 0.40
C VAL A 137 -21.12 14.45 1.34
N ALA A 138 -20.76 15.28 2.32
CA ALA A 138 -21.68 15.86 3.30
C ALA A 138 -22.76 16.75 2.64
N SER A 139 -22.40 17.55 1.63
CA SER A 139 -23.36 18.43 0.93
C SER A 139 -24.50 17.66 0.23
N ARG A 140 -24.25 16.41 -0.18
CA ARG A 140 -25.30 15.50 -0.72
C ARG A 140 -26.39 15.15 0.29
N PHE A 141 -26.12 15.35 1.58
CA PHE A 141 -27.06 15.17 2.68
C PHE A 141 -27.57 16.51 3.23
N GLY A 142 -27.34 17.62 2.50
CA GLY A 142 -27.74 18.96 2.94
C GLY A 142 -26.84 19.54 4.03
N VAL A 143 -25.63 19.01 4.21
CA VAL A 143 -24.68 19.45 5.23
C VAL A 143 -23.60 20.31 4.59
N GLU A 144 -23.69 21.62 4.81
CA GLU A 144 -22.69 22.59 4.37
C GLU A 144 -21.65 22.79 5.48
N ILE A 145 -20.43 22.32 5.24
CA ILE A 145 -19.32 22.40 6.20
C ILE A 145 -18.02 22.74 5.48
N ASN A 146 -17.23 23.63 6.07
CA ASN A 146 -15.97 24.08 5.48
C ASN A 146 -14.95 22.93 5.43
N PRO A 147 -14.32 22.66 4.26
CA PRO A 147 -13.28 21.65 4.12
C PRO A 147 -12.08 21.81 5.05
N LYS A 148 -11.68 23.04 5.40
CA LYS A 148 -10.45 23.28 6.15
C LYS A 148 -10.50 22.71 7.58
N PRO A 149 -11.51 23.04 8.42
CA PRO A 149 -11.68 22.40 9.73
C PRO A 149 -11.74 20.87 9.66
N LEU A 150 -12.43 20.32 8.65
CA LEU A 150 -12.47 18.87 8.45
C LEU A 150 -11.08 18.29 8.17
N ASN A 151 -10.28 18.93 7.33
CA ASN A 151 -8.94 18.44 7.00
C ASN A 151 -7.99 18.49 8.21
N ASP A 152 -8.06 19.58 8.98
CA ASP A 152 -7.24 19.76 10.18
C ASP A 152 -7.63 18.72 11.26
N SER A 153 -8.93 18.49 11.48
CA SER A 153 -9.43 17.46 12.40
C SER A 153 -9.13 16.04 11.92
N PHE A 154 -9.23 15.76 10.61
CA PHE A 154 -8.96 14.44 10.04
C PHE A 154 -7.53 13.98 10.35
N LYS A 155 -6.54 14.85 10.13
CA LYS A 155 -5.13 14.53 10.41
C LYS A 155 -4.92 14.13 11.87
N TYR A 156 -5.57 14.84 12.80
CA TYR A 156 -5.48 14.54 14.22
C TYR A 156 -6.13 13.19 14.56
N PHE A 157 -7.37 12.95 14.15
CA PHE A 157 -8.08 11.71 14.51
C PHE A 157 -7.57 10.49 13.77
N PHE A 158 -7.16 10.62 12.51
CA PHE A 158 -6.50 9.53 11.80
C PHE A 158 -5.25 9.07 12.54
N ARG A 159 -4.40 10.02 12.95
CA ARG A 159 -3.21 9.75 13.75
C ARG A 159 -3.56 9.09 15.09
N GLU A 160 -4.60 9.58 15.76
CA GLU A 160 -4.95 9.05 17.08
C GLU A 160 -5.52 7.63 17.01
N PHE A 161 -6.39 7.35 16.04
CA PHE A 161 -6.91 6.00 15.84
C PHE A 161 -5.79 5.02 15.47
N TYR A 162 -4.78 5.47 14.72
CA TYR A 162 -3.64 4.62 14.39
C TYR A 162 -2.82 4.22 15.62
N LYS A 163 -2.76 5.08 16.64
CA LYS A 163 -2.07 4.82 17.92
C LYS A 163 -2.91 3.97 18.87
N THR A 164 -4.19 4.29 19.00
CA THR A 164 -5.08 3.68 20.01
C THR A 164 -5.70 2.37 19.54
N LEU A 165 -5.92 2.21 18.24
CA LEU A 165 -6.51 1.02 17.64
C LEU A 165 -5.75 0.68 16.34
N PRO A 166 -4.51 0.17 16.44
CA PRO A 166 -3.62 -0.01 15.30
C PRO A 166 -4.16 -1.00 14.27
N ASN A 167 -3.58 -0.95 13.07
CA ASN A 167 -3.94 -1.81 11.93
C ASN A 167 -5.45 -1.83 11.65
N PHE A 168 -6.07 -0.64 11.70
CA PHE A 168 -7.50 -0.45 11.44
C PHE A 168 -8.43 -1.32 12.30
N GLY A 169 -7.96 -1.76 13.49
CA GLY A 169 -8.72 -2.63 14.37
C GLY A 169 -8.88 -4.08 13.87
N ALA A 170 -7.97 -4.56 13.02
CA ALA A 170 -8.00 -5.92 12.44
C ALA A 170 -8.09 -7.05 13.47
N ASN A 171 -7.55 -6.84 14.68
CA ASN A 171 -7.59 -7.85 15.74
C ASN A 171 -9.00 -8.06 16.32
N GLU A 172 -9.89 -7.07 16.17
CA GLU A 172 -11.20 -7.06 16.82
C GLU A 172 -12.37 -7.06 15.82
N ASN A 173 -12.11 -6.65 14.57
CA ASN A 173 -13.16 -6.41 13.58
C ASN A 173 -12.92 -7.20 12.30
N LYS A 174 -14.02 -7.62 11.67
CA LYS A 174 -13.98 -8.27 10.35
C LYS A 174 -13.69 -7.30 9.20
N THR A 175 -14.01 -6.03 9.39
CA THR A 175 -13.82 -4.95 8.42
C THR A 175 -13.29 -3.70 9.11
N ALA A 176 -12.57 -2.87 8.38
CA ALA A 176 -12.09 -1.57 8.86
C ALA A 176 -13.21 -0.50 8.91
N GLU A 177 -14.44 -0.80 8.47
CA GLU A 177 -15.54 0.16 8.40
C GLU A 177 -15.84 0.83 9.74
N LYS A 178 -15.86 0.06 10.84
CA LYS A 178 -16.08 0.61 12.19
C LYS A 178 -14.95 1.55 12.62
N TRP A 179 -13.72 1.22 12.26
CA TRP A 179 -12.55 2.06 12.54
C TRP A 179 -12.66 3.39 11.79
N TRP A 180 -12.96 3.34 10.49
CA TRP A 180 -13.17 4.52 9.67
C TRP A 180 -14.39 5.34 10.07
N TYR A 181 -15.46 4.70 10.53
CA TYR A 181 -16.60 5.39 11.13
C TYR A 181 -16.18 6.23 12.34
N GLY A 182 -15.34 5.67 13.22
CA GLY A 182 -14.77 6.42 14.34
C GLY A 182 -13.98 7.65 13.88
N VAL A 183 -13.08 7.49 12.91
CA VAL A 183 -12.29 8.62 12.37
C VAL A 183 -13.19 9.68 11.75
N VAL A 184 -14.14 9.29 10.90
CA VAL A 184 -15.07 10.20 10.22
C VAL A 184 -15.91 10.96 11.25
N THR A 185 -16.57 10.26 12.17
CA THR A 185 -17.45 10.90 13.15
C THR A 185 -16.73 11.89 14.04
N GLN A 186 -15.54 11.55 14.55
CA GLN A 186 -14.77 12.47 15.38
C GLN A 186 -14.25 13.67 14.58
N THR A 187 -13.88 13.46 13.32
CA THR A 187 -13.50 14.55 12.41
C THR A 187 -14.63 15.57 12.27
N PHE A 188 -15.85 15.12 11.96
CA PHE A 188 -17.00 16.01 11.79
C PHE A 188 -17.43 16.67 13.11
N ARG A 189 -17.45 15.93 14.23
CA ARG A 189 -17.78 16.48 15.55
C ARG A 189 -16.82 17.58 15.96
N SER A 190 -15.52 17.37 15.76
CA SER A 190 -14.51 18.39 16.04
C SER A 190 -14.61 19.60 15.10
N ALA A 191 -15.17 19.41 13.90
CA ALA A 191 -15.47 20.50 12.97
C ALA A 191 -16.84 21.17 13.23
N GLY A 192 -17.56 20.78 14.28
CA GLY A 192 -18.80 21.41 14.74
C GLY A 192 -20.10 20.77 14.23
N TYR A 193 -20.05 19.56 13.65
CA TYR A 193 -21.22 18.85 13.15
C TYR A 193 -21.52 17.58 13.96
N HIS A 194 -22.73 17.48 14.52
CA HIS A 194 -23.08 16.50 15.57
C HIS A 194 -24.36 15.68 15.28
N ASP A 195 -24.92 15.76 14.07
CA ASP A 195 -26.08 14.92 13.72
C ASP A 195 -25.64 13.48 13.42
N GLU A 196 -25.82 12.61 14.41
CA GLU A 196 -25.39 11.21 14.36
C GLU A 196 -26.04 10.40 13.23
N ALA A 197 -27.30 10.69 12.88
CA ALA A 197 -27.99 9.95 11.83
C ALA A 197 -27.37 10.27 10.46
N ASN A 198 -27.06 11.53 10.21
CA ASN A 198 -26.37 11.93 8.98
C ASN A 198 -24.89 11.51 8.99
N LEU A 199 -24.20 11.55 10.13
CA LEU A 199 -22.82 11.06 10.25
C LEU A 199 -22.68 9.59 9.86
N ALA A 200 -23.61 8.73 10.30
CA ALA A 200 -23.65 7.33 9.89
C ALA A 200 -23.79 7.16 8.38
N ARG A 201 -24.67 7.96 7.75
CA ARG A 201 -24.90 7.90 6.29
C ARG A 201 -23.70 8.43 5.51
N ILE A 202 -23.12 9.55 5.94
CA ILE A 202 -21.92 10.16 5.34
C ILE A 202 -20.74 9.19 5.43
N SER A 203 -20.48 8.62 6.60
CA SER A 203 -19.39 7.68 6.81
C SER A 203 -19.54 6.43 5.95
N SER A 204 -20.73 5.83 5.90
CA SER A 204 -20.98 4.65 5.05
C SER A 204 -20.77 4.96 3.55
N VAL A 205 -21.21 6.13 3.08
CA VAL A 205 -20.95 6.57 1.70
C VAL A 205 -19.47 6.78 1.44
N LEU A 206 -18.75 7.47 2.34
CA LEU A 206 -17.30 7.67 2.23
C LEU A 206 -16.58 6.32 2.17
N TYR A 207 -16.84 5.42 3.11
CA TYR A 207 -16.18 4.13 3.18
C TYR A 207 -16.34 3.32 1.88
N ARG A 208 -17.57 3.25 1.35
CA ARG A 208 -17.85 2.60 0.07
C ARG A 208 -17.17 3.30 -1.11
N GLU A 209 -17.26 4.63 -1.20
CA GLU A 209 -16.75 5.36 -2.35
C GLU A 209 -15.22 5.40 -2.40
N PHE A 210 -14.53 5.36 -1.26
CA PHE A 210 -13.07 5.18 -1.19
C PHE A 210 -12.61 3.78 -1.63
N SER A 211 -13.52 2.83 -1.86
CA SER A 211 -13.19 1.55 -2.54
C SER A 211 -13.18 1.69 -4.07
N THR A 212 -13.62 2.84 -4.61
CA THR A 212 -13.68 3.11 -6.04
C THR A 212 -12.48 3.94 -6.51
N SER A 213 -12.17 3.92 -7.81
CA SER A 213 -11.11 4.75 -8.40
C SER A 213 -11.37 6.27 -8.35
N LYS A 214 -12.60 6.70 -7.99
CA LYS A 214 -12.99 8.12 -7.95
C LYS A 214 -12.13 8.97 -7.02
N TYR A 215 -11.63 8.38 -5.93
CA TYR A 215 -10.88 9.10 -4.89
C TYR A 215 -9.37 8.91 -4.98
N TRP A 216 -8.90 8.14 -5.96
CA TRP A 216 -7.50 7.77 -6.10
C TRP A 216 -6.94 8.19 -7.46
N GLN A 217 -5.68 8.61 -7.46
CA GLN A 217 -4.93 9.00 -8.64
C GLN A 217 -3.59 8.30 -8.65
N VAL A 218 -3.33 7.56 -9.71
CA VAL A 218 -2.04 6.92 -9.97
C VAL A 218 -1.02 8.00 -10.35
N TYR A 219 0.22 7.89 -9.86
CA TYR A 219 1.29 8.77 -10.32
C TYR A 219 1.61 8.51 -11.79
N ALA A 220 1.99 9.57 -12.52
CA ALA A 220 2.03 9.54 -13.98
C ALA A 220 2.98 8.46 -14.54
N GLU A 221 4.07 8.17 -13.84
CA GLU A 221 5.09 7.21 -14.23
C GLU A 221 4.83 5.77 -13.76
N THR A 222 3.89 5.55 -12.84
CA THR A 222 3.73 4.25 -12.17
C THR A 222 3.48 3.12 -13.16
N HIS A 223 2.55 3.28 -14.11
CA HIS A 223 2.24 2.22 -15.06
C HIS A 223 3.43 1.85 -15.94
N SER A 224 4.15 2.84 -16.48
CA SER A 224 5.29 2.59 -17.37
C SER A 224 6.46 1.94 -16.62
N VAL A 225 6.69 2.33 -15.36
CA VAL A 225 7.72 1.72 -14.52
C VAL A 225 7.37 0.29 -14.15
N LEU A 226 6.15 0.01 -13.67
CA LEU A 226 5.74 -1.36 -13.32
C LEU A 226 5.76 -2.28 -14.54
N GLU A 227 5.31 -1.82 -15.70
CA GLU A 227 5.40 -2.56 -16.96
C GLU A 227 6.85 -2.87 -17.35
N HIS A 228 7.74 -1.88 -17.24
CA HIS A 228 9.16 -2.07 -17.50
C HIS A 228 9.77 -3.14 -16.59
N LEU A 229 9.51 -3.08 -15.28
CA LEU A 229 10.04 -4.04 -14.31
C LEU A 229 9.52 -5.46 -14.59
N LYS A 230 8.24 -5.63 -14.94
CA LYS A 230 7.74 -6.94 -15.37
C LYS A 230 8.44 -7.45 -16.63
N ASN A 231 8.70 -6.57 -17.60
CA ASN A 231 9.41 -6.94 -18.83
C ASN A 231 10.89 -7.31 -18.56
N GLN A 232 11.48 -6.85 -17.46
CA GLN A 232 12.79 -7.30 -16.99
C GLN A 232 12.72 -8.59 -16.15
N ASN A 233 11.53 -9.18 -15.95
CA ASN A 233 11.26 -10.39 -15.15
C ASN A 233 11.42 -10.21 -13.64
N TYR A 234 11.18 -8.99 -13.12
CA TYR A 234 11.03 -8.81 -11.69
C TYR A 234 9.70 -9.40 -11.21
N HIS A 235 9.73 -10.10 -10.08
CA HIS A 235 8.53 -10.35 -9.30
C HIS A 235 8.15 -9.07 -8.56
N LEU A 236 6.90 -8.65 -8.72
CA LEU A 236 6.39 -7.44 -8.09
C LEU A 236 5.37 -7.81 -7.03
N ALA A 237 5.48 -7.21 -5.85
CA ALA A 237 4.48 -7.37 -4.80
C ALA A 237 4.16 -6.03 -4.12
N VAL A 238 2.97 -5.95 -3.53
CA VAL A 238 2.59 -4.83 -2.66
C VAL A 238 2.74 -5.24 -1.20
N VAL A 239 3.34 -4.37 -0.38
CA VAL A 239 3.44 -4.51 1.08
C VAL A 239 2.97 -3.20 1.69
N SER A 240 1.70 -3.16 2.14
CA SER A 240 1.07 -1.90 2.52
C SER A 240 0.29 -1.99 3.83
N ASN A 241 0.44 -0.94 4.62
CA ASN A 241 -0.43 -0.67 5.76
C ASN A 241 -1.75 -0.11 5.25
N PHE A 242 -2.65 -1.00 4.87
CA PHE A 242 -3.93 -0.68 4.29
C PHE A 242 -4.99 -1.63 4.83
N ASP A 243 -6.25 -1.24 4.68
CA ASP A 243 -7.38 -2.09 4.98
C ASP A 243 -7.77 -3.02 3.82
N GLU A 244 -8.76 -3.88 4.04
CA GLU A 244 -9.20 -4.92 3.13
C GLU A 244 -9.62 -4.41 1.74
N ARG A 245 -9.85 -3.11 1.56
CA ARG A 245 -10.24 -2.50 0.29
C ARG A 245 -9.09 -2.37 -0.70
N LEU A 246 -7.83 -2.54 -0.28
CA LEU A 246 -6.66 -2.34 -1.13
C LEU A 246 -6.72 -3.13 -2.45
N GLY A 247 -7.14 -4.39 -2.40
CA GLY A 247 -7.25 -5.24 -3.59
C GLY A 247 -8.22 -4.66 -4.64
N GLU A 248 -9.42 -4.25 -4.21
CA GLU A 248 -10.42 -3.64 -5.10
C GLU A 248 -9.91 -2.31 -5.68
N ILE A 249 -9.21 -1.51 -4.87
CA ILE A 249 -8.62 -0.24 -5.31
C ILE A 249 -7.56 -0.50 -6.39
N LEU A 250 -6.64 -1.44 -6.19
CA LEU A 250 -5.63 -1.80 -7.17
C LEU A 250 -6.25 -2.33 -8.47
N GLU A 251 -7.32 -3.11 -8.39
CA GLU A 251 -8.05 -3.59 -9.57
C GLU A 251 -8.67 -2.41 -10.35
N ARG A 252 -9.40 -1.52 -9.67
CA ARG A 252 -10.04 -0.36 -10.32
C ARG A 252 -9.07 0.68 -10.84
N LEU A 253 -7.83 0.70 -10.33
CA LEU A 253 -6.74 1.52 -10.85
C LEU A 253 -5.92 0.81 -11.93
N SER A 254 -6.30 -0.40 -12.36
CA SER A 254 -5.55 -1.21 -13.34
C SER A 254 -4.10 -1.46 -12.91
N LEU A 255 -3.87 -1.56 -11.61
CA LEU A 255 -2.55 -1.85 -11.02
C LEU A 255 -2.41 -3.31 -10.59
N ASN A 256 -3.54 -3.99 -10.31
CA ASN A 256 -3.54 -5.34 -9.77
C ASN A 256 -2.76 -6.35 -10.64
N ASP A 257 -2.86 -6.27 -11.96
CA ASP A 257 -2.22 -7.22 -12.89
C ASP A 257 -0.68 -7.11 -12.94
N TYR A 258 -0.10 -6.06 -12.36
CA TYR A 258 1.35 -5.97 -12.22
C TYR A 258 1.88 -6.86 -11.09
N PHE A 259 1.10 -7.07 -10.04
CA PHE A 259 1.58 -7.68 -8.81
C PHE A 259 1.22 -9.16 -8.72
N ASP A 260 2.21 -9.98 -8.41
CA ASP A 260 2.05 -11.42 -8.20
C ASP A 260 1.57 -11.73 -6.77
N PHE A 261 1.76 -10.79 -5.84
CA PHE A 261 1.37 -10.92 -4.44
C PHE A 261 1.02 -9.57 -3.79
N ILE A 262 0.04 -9.55 -2.89
CA ILE A 262 -0.38 -8.36 -2.13
C ILE A 262 -0.43 -8.72 -0.64
N ALA A 263 0.50 -8.18 0.14
CA ALA A 263 0.49 -8.20 1.59
C ALA A 263 -0.22 -6.94 2.11
N CYS A 264 -1.54 -7.05 2.26
CA CYS A 264 -2.38 -6.04 2.91
C CYS A 264 -2.37 -6.26 4.43
N SER A 265 -2.01 -5.24 5.21
CA SER A 265 -1.80 -5.39 6.65
C SER A 265 -3.04 -5.82 7.43
N PHE A 266 -4.22 -5.33 7.06
CA PHE A 266 -5.46 -5.70 7.72
C PHE A 266 -5.76 -7.20 7.54
N SER A 267 -5.71 -7.69 6.30
CA SER A 267 -5.94 -9.10 5.99
C SER A 267 -4.85 -10.02 6.52
N ALA A 268 -3.60 -9.52 6.60
CA ALA A 268 -2.47 -10.28 7.10
C ALA A 268 -2.39 -10.35 8.64
N GLY A 269 -3.05 -9.43 9.35
CA GLY A 269 -2.97 -9.30 10.82
C GLY A 269 -1.60 -8.79 11.33
N VAL A 270 -0.68 -8.47 10.43
CA VAL A 270 0.64 -7.88 10.73
C VAL A 270 0.83 -6.64 9.86
N TYR A 271 1.49 -5.61 10.40
CA TYR A 271 1.62 -4.30 9.77
C TYR A 271 3.03 -3.74 9.95
N LYS A 272 3.48 -2.90 9.01
CA LYS A 272 4.71 -2.13 9.12
C LYS A 272 4.63 -1.24 10.37
N PRO A 273 5.71 -1.12 11.18
CA PRO A 273 7.09 -1.46 10.85
C PRO A 273 7.51 -2.90 11.22
N SER A 274 6.58 -3.81 11.53
CA SER A 274 6.96 -5.19 11.84
C SER A 274 7.63 -5.85 10.63
N PRO A 275 8.83 -6.44 10.76
CA PRO A 275 9.50 -7.12 9.65
C PRO A 275 8.66 -8.28 9.08
N LYS A 276 7.77 -8.85 9.89
CA LYS A 276 6.89 -9.97 9.54
C LYS A 276 6.06 -9.74 8.28
N ILE A 277 5.63 -8.50 8.01
CA ILE A 277 4.83 -8.23 6.81
C ILE A 277 5.67 -8.32 5.53
N PHE A 278 6.95 -7.93 5.58
CA PHE A 278 7.89 -8.10 4.47
C PHE A 278 8.23 -9.58 4.26
N GLU A 279 8.41 -10.32 5.35
CA GLU A 279 8.63 -11.77 5.32
C GLU A 279 7.50 -12.52 4.60
N LEU A 280 6.25 -12.04 4.63
CA LEU A 280 5.16 -12.64 3.85
C LEU A 280 5.47 -12.64 2.36
N ALA A 281 5.97 -11.52 1.82
CA ALA A 281 6.37 -11.43 0.42
C ALA A 281 7.62 -12.28 0.14
N LEU A 282 8.66 -12.17 0.97
CA LEU A 282 9.89 -12.97 0.82
C LEU A 282 9.59 -14.48 0.79
N ASN A 283 8.78 -14.96 1.73
CA ASN A 283 8.38 -16.37 1.82
C ASN A 283 7.49 -16.80 0.66
N HIS A 284 6.63 -15.92 0.13
CA HIS A 284 5.79 -16.23 -1.02
C HIS A 284 6.63 -16.59 -2.26
N PHE A 285 7.71 -15.84 -2.50
CA PHE A 285 8.60 -16.04 -3.64
C PHE A 285 9.82 -16.92 -3.34
N GLY A 286 10.05 -17.27 -2.07
CA GLY A 286 11.25 -18.04 -1.66
C GLY A 286 12.56 -17.25 -1.82
N VAL A 287 12.49 -15.93 -1.74
CA VAL A 287 13.62 -15.01 -1.95
C VAL A 287 14.24 -14.60 -0.61
N LYS A 288 15.56 -14.47 -0.54
CA LYS A 288 16.23 -13.96 0.67
C LYS A 288 16.07 -12.44 0.76
N ALA A 289 16.08 -11.89 1.97
CA ALA A 289 15.99 -10.44 2.17
C ALA A 289 17.03 -9.66 1.34
N GLU A 290 18.29 -10.10 1.33
CA GLU A 290 19.42 -9.48 0.60
C GLU A 290 19.24 -9.43 -0.94
N GLU A 291 18.33 -10.26 -1.48
CA GLU A 291 18.00 -10.36 -2.89
C GLU A 291 16.76 -9.51 -3.26
N ALA A 292 16.11 -8.88 -2.28
CA ALA A 292 14.89 -8.10 -2.47
C ALA A 292 15.10 -6.59 -2.28
N LEU A 293 14.29 -5.81 -2.98
CA LEU A 293 14.18 -4.35 -2.85
C LEU A 293 12.79 -3.99 -2.33
N HIS A 294 12.73 -3.07 -1.36
CA HIS A 294 11.50 -2.40 -0.97
C HIS A 294 11.49 -0.94 -1.42
N VAL A 295 10.34 -0.46 -1.92
CA VAL A 295 10.16 0.92 -2.37
C VAL A 295 8.93 1.49 -1.68
N GLY A 296 9.11 2.54 -0.89
CA GLY A 296 8.02 3.18 -0.13
C GLY A 296 8.30 4.66 0.14
N ASP A 297 7.36 5.40 0.71
CA ASP A 297 7.50 6.84 0.99
C ASP A 297 7.81 7.14 2.46
N ASN A 298 7.73 6.14 3.35
CA ASN A 298 7.86 6.35 4.79
C ASN A 298 9.15 5.74 5.36
N VAL A 299 9.97 6.58 6.01
CA VAL A 299 11.24 6.14 6.59
C VAL A 299 11.08 5.08 7.67
N ASP A 300 10.12 5.25 8.57
CA ASP A 300 9.94 4.39 9.74
C ASP A 300 9.16 3.11 9.42
N LEU A 301 8.26 3.17 8.42
CA LEU A 301 7.43 2.04 8.04
C LEU A 301 8.04 1.22 6.89
N ASP A 302 8.77 1.86 5.99
CA ASP A 302 9.29 1.21 4.77
C ASP A 302 10.80 1.02 4.85
N TYR A 303 11.55 2.11 4.95
CA TYR A 303 13.01 2.07 4.79
C TYR A 303 13.73 1.39 5.95
N LYS A 304 13.55 1.89 7.18
CA LYS A 304 14.22 1.33 8.36
C LYS A 304 13.93 -0.16 8.55
N PRO A 305 12.67 -0.64 8.55
CA PRO A 305 12.39 -2.05 8.79
C PRO A 305 12.85 -2.95 7.63
N ALA A 306 12.76 -2.51 6.37
CA ALA A 306 13.30 -3.27 5.24
C ALA A 306 14.83 -3.41 5.35
N MET A 307 15.54 -2.32 5.63
CA MET A 307 17.00 -2.31 5.82
C MET A 307 17.42 -3.18 7.02
N GLN A 308 16.68 -3.13 8.13
CA GLN A 308 16.93 -3.96 9.32
C GLN A 308 16.75 -5.46 9.04
N LEU A 309 15.82 -5.82 8.16
CA LEU A 309 15.62 -7.20 7.70
C LEU A 309 16.70 -7.67 6.71
N GLY A 310 17.56 -6.76 6.22
CA GLY A 310 18.63 -7.03 5.27
C GLY A 310 18.22 -6.82 3.81
N MET A 311 17.04 -6.23 3.54
CA MET A 311 16.63 -5.84 2.19
C MET A 311 17.36 -4.57 1.74
N LYS A 312 17.39 -4.34 0.43
CA LYS A 312 17.63 -2.99 -0.11
C LYS A 312 16.35 -2.19 0.02
N SER A 313 16.46 -0.87 0.16
CA SER A 313 15.28 0.00 0.18
C SER A 313 15.51 1.34 -0.50
N PHE A 314 14.51 1.81 -1.23
CA PHE A 314 14.41 3.19 -1.71
C PHE A 314 13.27 3.94 -1.03
N ILE A 315 13.54 5.20 -0.69
CA ILE A 315 12.53 6.18 -0.26
C ILE A 315 12.08 7.00 -1.47
N VAL A 316 10.78 7.04 -1.70
CA VAL A 316 10.13 7.87 -2.73
C VAL A 316 9.70 9.20 -2.12
N ASP A 317 10.51 10.22 -2.30
CA ASP A 317 10.24 11.57 -1.81
C ASP A 317 9.40 12.38 -2.81
N ARG A 318 8.08 12.15 -2.78
CA ARG A 318 7.10 12.87 -3.60
C ARG A 318 6.94 14.35 -3.24
N PHE A 319 7.31 14.72 -2.02
CA PHE A 319 6.95 16.02 -1.42
C PHE A 319 8.15 16.91 -1.11
N CYS A 320 9.34 16.55 -1.58
CA CYS A 320 10.57 17.30 -1.35
C CYS A 320 10.89 17.51 0.13
N MET A 321 10.77 16.43 0.91
CA MET A 321 11.14 16.43 2.31
C MET A 321 12.66 16.55 2.49
N ASP A 322 13.07 17.25 3.55
CA ASP A 322 14.47 17.34 3.95
C ASP A 322 14.81 16.15 4.87
N PHE A 323 15.35 15.08 4.28
CA PHE A 323 15.84 13.95 5.04
C PHE A 323 17.26 14.23 5.52
N SER A 324 17.49 14.13 6.83
CA SER A 324 18.85 14.12 7.34
C SER A 324 19.61 12.91 6.75
N GLU A 325 20.81 13.14 6.20
CA GLU A 325 21.70 12.08 5.70
C GLU A 325 22.02 11.00 6.76
N LYS A 326 21.81 11.32 8.05
CA LYS A 326 21.98 10.36 9.15
C LYS A 326 20.86 9.32 9.23
N ILE A 327 19.75 9.54 8.53
CA ILE A 327 18.53 8.71 8.62
C ILE A 327 18.38 7.86 7.36
N VAL A 328 18.56 8.47 6.18
CA VAL A 328 18.49 7.80 4.88
C VAL A 328 19.71 8.19 4.07
N SER A 329 20.36 7.21 3.44
CA SER A 329 21.50 7.48 2.57
C SER A 329 21.02 8.23 1.32
N PRO A 330 21.68 9.31 0.87
CA PRO A 330 21.22 10.10 -0.28
C PRO A 330 20.99 9.30 -1.57
N GLU A 331 21.79 8.26 -1.81
CA GLU A 331 21.65 7.34 -2.94
C GLU A 331 20.41 6.45 -2.88
N HIS A 332 19.76 6.36 -1.72
CA HIS A 332 18.53 5.62 -1.53
C HIS A 332 17.27 6.48 -1.67
N ILE A 333 17.42 7.78 -1.97
CA ILE A 333 16.29 8.70 -2.12
C ILE A 333 16.02 8.95 -3.60
N ILE A 334 14.78 8.68 -4.02
CA ILE A 334 14.29 8.92 -5.38
C ILE A 334 13.08 9.86 -5.33
N ARG A 335 12.93 10.75 -6.33
CA ARG A 335 11.82 11.73 -6.38
C ARG A 335 10.49 11.11 -6.83
N ASP A 336 10.60 10.11 -7.68
CA ASP A 336 9.52 9.35 -8.27
C ASP A 336 10.03 7.94 -8.59
N LEU A 337 9.24 7.12 -9.28
CA LEU A 337 9.66 5.75 -9.64
C LEU A 337 10.53 5.68 -10.89
N THR A 338 10.73 6.78 -11.62
CA THR A 338 11.48 6.81 -12.89
C THR A 338 12.91 6.24 -12.78
N PRO A 339 13.67 6.47 -11.70
CA PRO A 339 15.00 5.85 -11.54
C PRO A 339 15.00 4.32 -11.60
N LEU A 340 13.87 3.66 -11.30
CA LEU A 340 13.75 2.19 -11.39
C LEU A 340 13.79 1.68 -12.83
N LEU A 341 13.63 2.53 -13.85
CA LEU A 341 13.81 2.16 -15.27
C LEU A 341 15.27 1.80 -15.63
N LYS A 342 16.20 1.97 -14.70
CA LYS A 342 17.61 1.63 -14.86
C LYS A 342 17.97 0.25 -14.29
N LEU A 343 17.00 -0.43 -13.66
CA LEU A 343 17.19 -1.75 -13.06
C LEU A 343 17.28 -2.85 -14.12
#